data_AF-A0A955D9M8-F1
#
_entry.id   AF-A0A955D9M8-F1
#
_cell.length_a   1.000
_cell.length_b   1.000
_cell.length_c   1.000
_cell.angle_alpha   90.00
_cell.angle_beta   90.00
_cell.angle_gamma   90.00
#
_symmetry.space_group_name_H-M   'P 1'
#
loop_
_entity.id
_entity.type
_entity.pdbx_description
1 polymer ?
#
loop_
_entity_poly.entity_id
_entity_poly.type
_entity_poly.pdbx_seq_one_letter_code
_entity_poly.pdbx_strand_id
1 'polypeptide(L)'
;MDRGRLSILLAGRVGSPVHRVEPIGSGVGGGVHRIGLADGSLLIAKASAGAARAIDLRVEGRMLGLLRASGLPTPAVVAAEHDLLVMEHVKTDASRGRGVEEHAGDLLASLHANLSPDGRFGLGGDNAIGSLPQPNGWMGDWAGFFGERRLAPMLESARGVGAINDSLAARVESLMARLGELVPSRPPASLIHGDVWGGNVLACEGRIAAFIDPAPYFAHAEVELAFITLFSTFGRAFFDRYAERVGVEMFDPREFERSRRDLYNLYPLLVHCTLFGAGYAGQVAASLARLGF
;
A
#
# COMPACT_ATOMS: atom_id res chain seq x y z
N MET A 1 -22.94 -0.79 13.49
CA MET A 1 -22.80 0.62 13.07
C MET A 1 -24.15 1.30 13.24
N ASP A 2 -24.22 2.42 13.96
CA ASP A 2 -25.50 3.11 14.25
C ASP A 2 -25.90 4.06 13.11
N ARG A 3 -27.15 3.93 12.62
CA ARG A 3 -27.68 4.76 11.54
C ARG A 3 -27.90 6.21 11.97
N GLY A 4 -28.28 6.45 13.23
CA GLY A 4 -28.50 7.80 13.77
C GLY A 4 -27.19 8.61 13.73
N ARG A 5 -26.11 8.04 14.26
CA ARG A 5 -24.77 8.59 14.19
C ARG A 5 -24.32 8.88 12.75
N LEU A 6 -24.54 7.95 11.82
CA LEU A 6 -24.19 8.15 10.40
C LEU A 6 -24.97 9.31 9.78
N SER A 7 -26.28 9.41 10.03
CA SER A 7 -27.10 10.51 9.52
C SER A 7 -26.62 11.87 10.01
N ILE A 8 -26.22 11.97 11.28
CA ILE A 8 -25.65 13.22 11.84
C ILE A 8 -24.30 13.53 11.19
N LEU A 9 -23.41 12.53 11.09
CA LEU A 9 -22.07 12.71 10.54
C LEU A 9 -22.10 13.12 9.06
N LEU A 10 -23.06 12.60 8.30
CA LEU A 10 -23.18 12.83 6.86
C LEU A 10 -24.09 14.02 6.53
N ALA A 11 -24.81 14.59 7.51
CA ALA A 11 -25.64 15.76 7.31
C ALA A 11 -24.83 16.91 6.69
N GLY A 12 -25.29 17.42 5.54
CA GLY A 12 -24.60 18.49 4.80
C GLY A 12 -23.33 18.08 4.05
N ARG A 13 -22.87 16.81 4.16
CA ARG A 13 -21.73 16.25 3.40
C ARG A 13 -22.17 15.39 2.22
N VAL A 14 -23.42 14.94 2.23
CA VAL A 14 -24.05 14.15 1.17
C VAL A 14 -25.36 14.80 0.73
N GLY A 15 -25.76 14.60 -0.53
CA GLY A 15 -26.96 15.22 -1.11
C GLY A 15 -28.29 14.57 -0.69
N SER A 16 -28.26 13.45 0.02
CA SER A 16 -29.45 12.63 0.30
C SER A 16 -29.30 11.88 1.63
N PRO A 17 -30.38 11.68 2.42
CA PRO A 17 -30.30 11.03 3.71
C PRO A 17 -29.92 9.55 3.60
N VAL A 18 -29.31 9.02 4.66
CA VAL A 18 -29.01 7.59 4.79
C VAL A 18 -30.31 6.79 4.84
N HIS A 19 -30.51 5.94 3.85
CA HIS A 19 -31.67 5.06 3.75
C HIS A 19 -31.37 3.66 4.34
N ARG A 20 -30.23 3.08 3.99
CA ARG A 20 -29.86 1.70 4.35
C ARG A 20 -28.38 1.59 4.71
N VAL A 21 -28.05 0.69 5.63
CA VAL A 21 -26.69 0.33 6.02
C VAL A 21 -26.59 -1.18 6.05
N GLU A 22 -25.67 -1.75 5.26
CA GLU A 22 -25.51 -3.19 5.11
C GLU A 22 -24.07 -3.60 5.38
N PRO A 23 -23.79 -4.58 6.25
CA PRO A 23 -22.45 -5.14 6.37
C PRO A 23 -22.11 -5.90 5.07
N ILE A 24 -20.93 -5.63 4.52
CA ILE A 24 -20.44 -6.28 3.29
C ILE A 24 -19.14 -7.05 3.51
N GLY A 25 -18.53 -6.93 4.70
CA GLY A 25 -17.34 -7.69 5.06
C GLY A 25 -16.63 -7.12 6.28
N SER A 26 -15.42 -7.61 6.49
CA SER A 26 -14.47 -7.12 7.49
C SER A 26 -13.19 -6.70 6.78
N GLY A 27 -12.66 -5.53 7.13
CA GLY A 27 -11.35 -5.06 6.69
C GLY A 27 -10.34 -5.19 7.82
N VAL A 28 -9.12 -4.72 7.57
CA VAL A 28 -8.10 -4.69 8.62
C VAL A 28 -8.56 -3.78 9.75
N GLY A 29 -8.69 -4.35 10.94
CA GLY A 29 -9.09 -3.62 12.13
C GLY A 29 -10.58 -3.31 12.26
N GLY A 30 -11.49 -3.88 11.46
CA GLY A 30 -12.94 -3.77 11.75
C GLY A 30 -13.91 -4.07 10.61
N GLY A 31 -15.12 -3.53 10.68
CA GLY A 31 -16.24 -3.88 9.79
C GLY A 31 -16.40 -2.93 8.60
N VAL A 32 -16.68 -3.47 7.41
CA VAL A 32 -16.97 -2.72 6.19
C VAL A 32 -18.46 -2.78 5.88
N HIS A 33 -19.06 -1.62 5.63
CA HIS A 33 -20.48 -1.46 5.39
C HIS A 33 -20.72 -0.69 4.10
N ARG A 34 -21.74 -1.09 3.35
CA ARG A 34 -22.32 -0.29 2.26
C ARG A 34 -23.42 0.58 2.84
N ILE A 35 -23.39 1.87 2.52
CA ILE A 35 -24.43 2.83 2.88
C ILE A 35 -25.19 3.17 1.61
N GLY A 36 -26.50 2.93 1.60
CA GLY A 36 -27.41 3.40 0.55
C GLY A 36 -28.07 4.70 0.97
N LEU A 37 -27.99 5.71 0.11
CA LEU A 37 -28.69 6.98 0.26
C LEU A 37 -30.08 6.89 -0.41
N ALA A 38 -31.01 7.77 -0.03
CA ALA A 38 -32.39 7.74 -0.53
C ALA A 38 -32.52 8.10 -2.03
N ASP A 39 -31.47 8.64 -2.64
CA ASP A 39 -31.39 8.96 -4.07
C ASP A 39 -30.83 7.79 -4.91
N GLY A 40 -30.51 6.66 -4.26
CA GLY A 40 -29.88 5.50 -4.89
C GLY A 40 -28.35 5.52 -4.92
N SER A 41 -27.71 6.62 -4.49
CA SER A 41 -26.26 6.72 -4.39
C SER A 41 -25.72 5.78 -3.30
N LEU A 42 -24.50 5.27 -3.50
CA LEU A 42 -23.84 4.34 -2.58
C LEU A 42 -22.56 4.95 -2.01
N LEU A 43 -22.28 4.64 -0.74
CA LEU A 43 -21.02 4.92 -0.06
C LEU A 43 -20.48 3.66 0.61
N ILE A 44 -19.19 3.67 0.93
CA ILE A 44 -18.54 2.67 1.77
C ILE A 44 -18.17 3.30 3.12
N ALA A 45 -18.41 2.56 4.20
CA ALA A 45 -17.97 2.92 5.53
C ALA A 45 -17.12 1.82 6.16
N LYS A 46 -15.91 2.17 6.59
CA LYS A 46 -15.06 1.34 7.44
C LYS A 46 -15.24 1.79 8.88
N ALA A 47 -15.53 0.85 9.78
CA ALA A 47 -15.55 1.10 11.22
C ALA A 47 -14.46 0.30 11.90
N SER A 48 -13.76 0.93 12.85
CA SER A 48 -12.79 0.24 13.70
C SER A 48 -13.49 -0.77 14.61
N ALA A 49 -12.81 -1.89 14.87
CA ALA A 49 -13.11 -2.83 15.93
C ALA A 49 -12.90 -2.15 17.29
N GLY A 50 -13.46 -2.74 18.34
CA GLY A 50 -13.44 -2.19 19.70
C GLY A 50 -12.04 -1.83 20.24
N ALA A 51 -12.00 -1.12 21.37
CA ALA A 51 -10.85 -0.38 21.90
C ALA A 51 -9.49 -1.11 21.92
N ALA A 52 -9.45 -2.44 22.06
CA ALA A 52 -8.20 -3.22 22.13
C ALA A 52 -7.43 -3.30 20.80
N ARG A 53 -8.05 -2.98 19.66
CA ARG A 53 -7.42 -3.00 18.32
C ARG A 53 -7.81 -1.77 17.49
N ALA A 54 -8.06 -0.64 18.16
CA ALA A 54 -8.55 0.55 17.48
C ALA A 54 -7.51 1.13 16.53
N ILE A 55 -7.84 1.20 15.23
CA ILE A 55 -7.04 1.89 14.22
C ILE A 55 -7.61 3.30 14.04
N ASP A 56 -6.78 4.34 14.04
CA ASP A 56 -7.21 5.70 13.73
C ASP A 56 -7.50 5.84 12.23
N LEU A 57 -8.77 5.70 11.85
CA LEU A 57 -9.22 5.75 10.47
C LEU A 57 -9.10 7.14 9.82
N ARG A 58 -8.79 8.19 10.59
CA ARG A 58 -8.39 9.48 10.02
C ARG A 58 -7.06 9.38 9.27
N VAL A 59 -6.20 8.44 9.65
CA VAL A 59 -4.92 8.18 8.95
C VAL A 59 -5.22 7.73 7.53
N GLU A 60 -6.05 6.70 7.35
CA GLU A 60 -6.44 6.20 6.03
C GLU A 60 -7.15 7.27 5.18
N GLY A 61 -8.06 8.04 5.79
CA GLY A 61 -8.69 9.18 5.12
C GLY A 61 -7.68 10.20 4.59
N ARG A 62 -6.62 10.52 5.34
CA ARG A 62 -5.54 11.42 4.88
C ARG A 62 -4.71 10.79 3.78
N MET A 63 -4.40 9.50 3.85
CA MET A 63 -3.64 8.79 2.82
C MET A 63 -4.40 8.76 1.48
N LEU A 64 -5.69 8.45 1.51
CA LEU A 64 -6.55 8.49 0.32
C LEU A 64 -6.59 9.89 -0.29
N GLY A 65 -6.74 10.92 0.53
CA GLY A 65 -6.73 12.32 0.10
C GLY A 65 -5.39 12.75 -0.52
N LEU A 66 -4.26 12.33 0.06
CA LEU A 66 -2.92 12.59 -0.47
C LEU A 66 -2.74 12.01 -1.87
N LEU A 67 -3.08 10.73 -2.05
CA LEU A 67 -2.93 10.06 -3.34
C LEU A 67 -3.87 10.64 -4.39
N ARG A 68 -5.11 10.98 -4.01
CA ARG A 68 -6.07 11.65 -4.89
C ARG A 68 -5.55 13.00 -5.38
N ALA A 69 -5.00 13.81 -4.47
CA ALA A 69 -4.42 15.10 -4.80
C ALA A 69 -3.19 14.98 -5.72
N SER A 70 -2.52 13.83 -5.72
CA SER A 70 -1.38 13.50 -6.59
C SER A 70 -1.80 12.94 -7.96
N GLY A 71 -3.11 12.80 -8.22
CA GLY A 71 -3.67 12.33 -9.49
C GLY A 71 -3.94 10.82 -9.57
N LEU A 72 -3.66 10.04 -8.52
CA LEU A 72 -4.05 8.64 -8.47
C LEU A 72 -5.56 8.52 -8.20
N PRO A 73 -6.33 7.75 -8.98
CA PRO A 73 -7.74 7.55 -8.69
C PRO A 73 -7.88 6.75 -7.39
N THR A 74 -8.41 7.40 -6.36
CA THR A 74 -8.80 6.79 -5.08
C THR A 74 -10.21 7.25 -4.71
N PRO A 75 -10.98 6.49 -3.91
CA PRO A 75 -12.30 6.91 -3.46
C PRO A 75 -12.28 8.28 -2.80
N ALA A 76 -13.21 9.16 -3.18
CA ALA A 76 -13.33 10.44 -2.48
C ALA A 76 -13.74 10.22 -1.01
N VAL A 77 -12.98 10.79 -0.09
CA VAL A 77 -13.31 10.74 1.35
C VAL A 77 -14.44 11.72 1.64
N VAL A 78 -15.53 11.22 2.22
CA VAL A 78 -16.70 12.03 2.61
C VAL A 78 -16.58 12.48 4.06
N ALA A 79 -16.15 11.59 4.95
CA ALA A 79 -15.93 11.90 6.37
C ALA A 79 -14.89 10.93 6.97
N ALA A 80 -14.03 11.43 7.86
CA ALA A 80 -13.07 10.61 8.58
C ALA A 80 -13.00 11.04 10.05
N GLU A 81 -13.34 10.12 10.93
CA GLU A 81 -13.24 10.20 12.39
C GLU A 81 -12.31 9.09 12.89
N HIS A 82 -11.98 9.08 14.18
CA HIS A 82 -11.04 8.10 14.74
C HIS A 82 -11.47 6.65 14.43
N ASP A 83 -12.75 6.32 14.62
CA ASP A 83 -13.27 4.95 14.52
C ASP A 83 -14.16 4.73 13.29
N LEU A 84 -14.24 5.72 12.38
CA LEU A 84 -15.12 5.66 11.22
C LEU A 84 -14.56 6.44 10.03
N LEU A 85 -14.46 5.78 8.88
CA LEU A 85 -14.14 6.41 7.59
C LEU A 85 -15.27 6.12 6.60
N VAL A 86 -15.85 7.18 6.03
CA VAL A 86 -16.86 7.11 4.99
C VAL A 86 -16.31 7.69 3.69
N MET A 87 -16.45 6.95 2.60
CA MET A 87 -15.91 7.29 1.29
C MET A 87 -16.89 6.90 0.18
N GLU A 88 -16.61 7.42 -1.01
CA GLU A 88 -17.27 7.05 -2.27
C GLU A 88 -17.30 5.52 -2.47
N HIS A 89 -18.44 4.98 -2.92
CA HIS A 89 -18.48 3.62 -3.44
C HIS A 89 -18.07 3.62 -4.91
N VAL A 90 -16.87 3.14 -5.19
CA VAL A 90 -16.36 2.98 -6.56
C VAL A 90 -16.95 1.72 -7.19
N LYS A 91 -17.64 1.87 -8.32
CA LYS A 91 -18.14 0.73 -9.11
C LYS A 91 -16.97 -0.07 -9.65
N THR A 92 -17.06 -1.39 -9.53
CA THR A 92 -16.06 -2.34 -10.04
C THR A 92 -16.78 -3.55 -10.64
N ASP A 93 -16.28 -4.06 -11.76
CA ASP A 93 -16.69 -5.33 -12.37
C ASP A 93 -15.56 -6.37 -12.33
N ALA A 94 -14.48 -6.06 -11.60
CA ALA A 94 -13.26 -6.85 -11.52
C ALA A 94 -12.62 -7.14 -12.90
N SER A 95 -12.76 -6.20 -13.84
CA SER A 95 -12.10 -6.23 -15.15
C SER A 95 -10.62 -6.58 -15.02
N ARG A 96 -10.14 -7.46 -15.91
CA ARG A 96 -8.73 -7.83 -16.05
C ARG A 96 -8.32 -7.78 -17.51
N GLY A 97 -7.01 -7.79 -17.75
CA GLY A 97 -6.43 -7.89 -19.08
C GLY A 97 -5.57 -6.69 -19.45
N ARG A 98 -5.04 -6.72 -20.68
CA ARG A 98 -4.01 -5.80 -21.17
C ARG A 98 -4.34 -4.32 -20.95
N GLY A 99 -5.58 -3.89 -21.25
CA GLY A 99 -5.99 -2.49 -21.09
C GLY A 99 -6.01 -2.00 -19.63
N VAL A 100 -6.35 -2.88 -18.68
CA VAL A 100 -6.30 -2.57 -17.24
C VAL A 100 -4.85 -2.44 -16.78
N GLU A 101 -3.99 -3.37 -17.19
CA GLU A 101 -2.56 -3.37 -16.86
C GLU A 101 -1.83 -2.14 -17.43
N GLU A 102 -2.08 -1.79 -18.70
CA GLU A 102 -1.49 -0.61 -19.32
C GLU A 102 -1.97 0.68 -18.63
N HIS A 103 -3.27 0.78 -18.29
CA HIS A 103 -3.79 1.92 -17.56
C HIS A 103 -3.18 2.03 -16.15
N ALA A 104 -2.98 0.90 -15.46
CA ALA A 104 -2.27 0.90 -14.18
C ALA A 104 -0.82 1.37 -14.34
N GLY A 105 -0.13 0.95 -15.40
CA GLY A 105 1.24 1.39 -15.71
C GLY A 105 1.30 2.90 -15.91
N ASP A 106 0.35 3.47 -16.65
CA ASP A 106 0.21 4.93 -16.83
C ASP A 106 0.00 5.67 -15.50
N LEU A 107 -0.88 5.15 -14.65
CA LEU A 107 -1.26 5.78 -13.39
C LEU A 107 -0.12 5.73 -12.37
N LEU A 108 0.53 4.57 -12.19
CA LEU A 108 1.64 4.45 -11.23
C LEU A 108 2.89 5.16 -11.71
N ALA A 109 3.18 5.20 -13.02
CA ALA A 109 4.25 6.05 -13.55
C ALA A 109 3.99 7.54 -13.25
N SER A 110 2.75 8.00 -13.42
CA SER A 110 2.35 9.38 -13.11
C SER A 110 2.42 9.67 -11.60
N LEU A 111 2.00 8.71 -10.75
CA LEU A 111 2.13 8.83 -9.31
C LEU A 111 3.60 8.96 -8.89
N HIS A 112 4.46 8.07 -9.39
CA HIS A 112 5.89 8.03 -9.05
C HIS A 112 6.67 9.26 -9.53
N ALA A 113 6.13 10.01 -10.50
CA ALA A 113 6.67 11.31 -10.90
C ALA A 113 6.45 12.43 -9.85
N ASN A 114 5.59 12.21 -8.84
CA ASN A 114 5.47 13.11 -7.68
C ASN A 114 6.66 12.84 -6.75
N LEU A 115 7.71 13.65 -6.90
CA LEU A 115 8.93 13.54 -6.11
C LEU A 115 8.83 14.30 -4.78
N SER A 116 9.52 13.79 -3.77
CA SER A 116 9.69 14.49 -2.49
C SER A 116 10.35 15.86 -2.73
N PRO A 117 9.81 16.96 -2.19
CA PRO A 117 10.31 18.31 -2.46
C PRO A 117 11.79 18.55 -2.16
N ASP A 118 12.35 17.81 -1.19
CA ASP A 118 13.74 17.91 -0.76
C ASP A 118 14.54 16.60 -0.99
N GLY A 119 13.96 15.67 -1.75
CA GLY A 119 14.58 14.39 -2.06
C GLY A 119 14.70 13.42 -0.88
N ARG A 120 14.08 13.70 0.27
CA ARG A 120 14.07 12.79 1.43
C ARG A 120 13.00 11.71 1.28
N PHE A 121 13.26 10.57 1.91
CA PHE A 121 12.35 9.42 1.98
C PHE A 121 11.54 9.47 3.27
N GLY A 122 10.28 9.02 3.20
CA GLY A 122 9.35 9.05 4.31
C GLY A 122 8.07 9.83 4.02
N LEU A 123 7.43 10.34 5.07
CA LEU A 123 6.20 11.12 5.00
C LEU A 123 6.10 12.04 6.24
N GLY A 124 5.28 13.08 6.17
CA GLY A 124 5.05 14.00 7.28
C GLY A 124 4.40 13.41 8.55
N GLY A 125 4.07 12.11 8.55
CA GLY A 125 3.55 11.41 9.71
C GLY A 125 3.53 9.89 9.52
N ASP A 126 3.65 9.18 10.64
CA ASP A 126 3.54 7.72 10.67
C ASP A 126 2.14 7.29 10.24
N ASN A 127 2.09 6.12 9.62
CA ASN A 127 0.87 5.56 9.10
C ASN A 127 0.88 4.03 9.32
N ALA A 128 0.15 3.24 8.54
CA ALA A 128 0.10 1.80 8.73
C ALA A 128 0.11 1.03 7.40
N ILE A 129 0.62 -0.20 7.44
CA ILE A 129 0.43 -1.21 6.41
C ILE A 129 -0.42 -2.34 7.00
N GLY A 130 -1.67 -2.45 6.55
CA GLY A 130 -2.69 -3.19 7.30
C GLY A 130 -2.81 -2.65 8.74
N SER A 131 -2.60 -3.52 9.73
CA SER A 131 -2.67 -3.16 11.16
C SER A 131 -1.29 -2.87 11.76
N LEU A 132 -0.22 -2.95 10.97
CA LEU A 132 1.14 -2.78 11.45
C LEU A 132 1.56 -1.31 11.36
N PRO A 133 2.14 -0.74 12.43
CA PRO A 133 2.71 0.60 12.38
C PRO A 133 3.78 0.71 11.28
N GLN A 134 3.71 1.77 10.49
CA GLN A 134 4.68 2.09 9.47
C GLN A 134 5.33 3.44 9.81
N PRO A 135 6.56 3.44 10.38
CA PRO A 135 7.27 4.65 10.70
C PRO A 135 7.72 5.37 9.42
N ASN A 136 7.53 6.68 9.36
CA ASN A 136 7.76 7.49 8.15
C ASN A 136 8.62 8.73 8.39
N GLY A 137 9.20 8.88 9.59
CA GLY A 137 10.15 9.95 9.88
C GLY A 137 11.20 10.09 8.76
N TRP A 138 11.39 11.34 8.29
CA TRP A 138 12.20 11.64 7.12
C TRP A 138 13.67 11.22 7.25
N MET A 139 14.24 10.65 6.18
CA MET A 139 15.67 10.32 6.07
C MET A 139 16.24 10.75 4.71
N GLY A 140 17.53 11.08 4.67
CA GLY A 140 18.21 11.62 3.48
C GLY A 140 18.80 10.56 2.55
N ASP A 141 18.82 9.30 2.96
CA ASP A 141 19.39 8.19 2.19
C ASP A 141 18.42 7.00 2.15
N TRP A 142 18.41 6.30 1.02
CA TRP A 142 17.43 5.24 0.79
C TRP A 142 17.77 3.96 1.56
N ALA A 143 19.05 3.60 1.63
CA ALA A 143 19.50 2.37 2.30
C ALA A 143 19.15 2.41 3.80
N GLY A 144 19.43 3.51 4.49
CA GLY A 144 19.07 3.76 5.88
C GLY A 144 17.56 3.78 6.06
N PHE A 145 16.81 4.50 5.21
CA PHE A 145 15.35 4.49 5.29
C PHE A 145 14.76 3.08 5.15
N PHE A 146 15.16 2.33 4.13
CA PHE A 146 14.66 0.99 3.87
C PHE A 146 15.07 0.00 4.99
N GLY A 147 16.31 0.10 5.47
CA GLY A 147 16.79 -0.72 6.59
C GLY A 147 16.04 -0.42 7.89
N GLU A 148 16.06 0.83 8.35
CA GLU A 148 15.57 1.24 9.68
C GLU A 148 14.05 1.40 9.77
N ARG A 149 13.40 1.84 8.69
CA ARG A 149 11.97 2.18 8.69
C ARG A 149 11.09 1.14 8.00
N ARG A 150 11.67 0.16 7.31
CA ARG A 150 10.93 -0.91 6.64
C ARG A 150 11.33 -2.30 7.12
N LEU A 151 12.59 -2.71 6.91
CA LEU A 151 13.01 -4.07 7.23
C LEU A 151 13.12 -4.31 8.74
N ALA A 152 13.80 -3.45 9.50
CA ALA A 152 14.04 -3.68 10.93
C ALA A 152 12.75 -3.84 11.76
N PRO A 153 11.75 -2.95 11.65
CA PRO A 153 10.53 -3.06 12.45
C PRO A 153 9.71 -4.31 12.09
N MET A 154 9.71 -4.70 10.82
CA MET A 154 8.98 -5.89 10.36
C MET A 154 9.72 -7.18 10.70
N LEU A 155 11.05 -7.17 10.70
CA LEU A 155 11.84 -8.30 11.19
C LEU A 155 11.58 -8.52 12.69
N GLU A 156 11.63 -7.45 13.49
CA GLU A 156 11.32 -7.51 14.92
C GLU A 156 9.89 -8.04 15.16
N SER A 157 8.91 -7.51 14.42
CA SER A 157 7.52 -7.95 14.53
C SER A 157 7.35 -9.41 14.14
N ALA A 158 7.97 -9.85 13.04
CA ALA A 158 7.92 -11.24 12.57
C ALA A 158 8.61 -12.22 13.53
N ARG A 159 9.69 -11.81 14.21
CA ARG A 159 10.30 -12.58 15.30
C ARG A 159 9.39 -12.64 16.53
N GLY A 160 8.78 -11.51 16.90
CA GLY A 160 7.89 -11.42 18.05
C GLY A 160 6.68 -12.35 17.97
N VAL A 161 6.17 -12.61 16.77
CA VAL A 161 5.09 -13.59 16.54
C VAL A 161 5.58 -15.01 16.23
N GLY A 162 6.90 -15.25 16.28
CA GLY A 162 7.50 -16.56 16.02
C GLY A 162 7.50 -17.02 14.56
N ALA A 163 7.24 -16.10 13.61
CA ALA A 163 7.21 -16.43 12.18
C ALA A 163 8.62 -16.56 11.56
N ILE A 164 9.61 -15.86 12.14
CA ILE A 164 11.03 -15.89 11.72
C ILE A 164 11.87 -16.37 12.90
N ASN A 165 12.72 -17.38 12.67
CA ASN A 165 13.67 -17.88 13.67
C ASN A 165 14.99 -17.09 13.65
N ASP A 166 15.83 -17.30 14.66
CA ASP A 166 17.09 -16.54 14.82
C ASP A 166 18.07 -16.73 13.66
N SER A 167 18.14 -17.92 13.07
CA SER A 167 19.01 -18.19 11.92
C SER A 167 18.59 -17.39 10.69
N LEU A 168 17.29 -17.33 10.40
CA LEU A 168 16.77 -16.55 9.28
C LEU A 168 16.85 -15.04 9.56
N ALA A 169 16.61 -14.62 10.82
CA ALA A 169 16.78 -13.23 11.22
C ALA A 169 18.21 -12.73 11.01
N ALA A 170 19.22 -13.52 11.41
CA ALA A 170 20.62 -13.17 11.21
C ALA A 170 20.98 -12.97 9.72
N ARG A 171 20.35 -13.71 8.81
CA ARG A 171 20.53 -13.54 7.36
C ARG A 171 19.92 -12.23 6.86
N VAL A 172 18.75 -11.86 7.37
CA VAL A 172 18.13 -10.55 7.06
C VAL A 172 18.98 -9.41 7.61
N GLU A 173 19.48 -9.52 8.84
CA GLU A 173 20.37 -8.53 9.48
C GLU A 173 21.69 -8.37 8.69
N SER A 174 22.27 -9.48 8.23
CA SER A 174 23.46 -9.47 7.35
C SER A 174 23.21 -8.73 6.04
N LEU A 175 22.04 -8.93 5.43
CA LEU A 175 21.63 -8.17 4.25
C LEU A 175 21.45 -6.69 4.56
N MET A 176 20.79 -6.35 5.67
CA MET A 176 20.57 -4.97 6.10
C MET A 176 21.89 -4.22 6.26
N ALA A 177 22.91 -4.87 6.84
CA ALA A 177 24.24 -4.29 7.00
C ALA A 177 24.94 -3.96 5.66
N ARG A 178 24.51 -4.57 4.55
CA ARG A 178 25.06 -4.38 3.20
C ARG A 178 24.15 -3.59 2.27
N LEU A 179 23.03 -3.04 2.75
CA LEU A 179 22.08 -2.31 1.89
C LEU A 179 22.74 -1.18 1.09
N GLY A 180 23.70 -0.46 1.67
CA GLY A 180 24.43 0.61 0.97
C GLY A 180 25.19 0.15 -0.28
N GLU A 181 25.49 -1.14 -0.41
CA GLU A 181 26.11 -1.76 -1.59
C GLU A 181 25.05 -2.32 -2.58
N LEU A 182 23.85 -2.64 -2.08
CA LEU A 182 22.85 -3.42 -2.80
C LEU A 182 21.75 -2.55 -3.42
N VAL A 183 21.52 -1.36 -2.89
CA VAL A 183 20.52 -0.42 -3.42
C VAL A 183 21.17 0.88 -3.87
N PRO A 184 20.56 1.61 -4.83
CA PRO A 184 21.02 2.95 -5.16
C PRO A 184 21.04 3.84 -3.91
N SER A 185 22.08 4.67 -3.77
CA SER A 185 22.24 5.53 -2.59
C SER A 185 21.22 6.67 -2.56
N ARG A 186 20.93 7.27 -3.72
CA ARG A 186 19.99 8.40 -3.89
C ARG A 186 19.09 8.19 -5.12
N PRO A 187 18.25 7.15 -5.14
CA PRO A 187 17.20 7.06 -6.14
C PRO A 187 16.22 8.23 -5.95
N PRO A 188 15.45 8.61 -6.98
CA PRO A 188 14.36 9.57 -6.80
C PRO A 188 13.39 9.09 -5.71
N ALA A 189 13.10 9.98 -4.76
CA ALA A 189 12.14 9.75 -3.70
C ALA A 189 10.72 9.97 -4.25
N SER A 190 10.18 8.95 -4.90
CA SER A 190 8.87 8.93 -5.54
C SER A 190 7.76 8.64 -4.53
N LEU A 191 6.65 9.38 -4.58
CA LEU A 191 5.45 9.00 -3.85
C LEU A 191 4.93 7.68 -4.39
N ILE A 192 4.66 6.70 -3.51
CA ILE A 192 4.08 5.40 -3.88
C ILE A 192 2.72 5.20 -3.20
N HIS A 193 1.92 4.26 -3.69
CA HIS A 193 0.70 3.80 -3.02
C HIS A 193 1.03 2.97 -1.77
N GLY A 194 2.05 2.11 -1.86
CA GLY A 194 2.65 1.37 -0.74
C GLY A 194 2.06 -0.01 -0.44
N ASP A 195 0.89 -0.34 -1.02
CA ASP A 195 0.22 -1.64 -0.86
C ASP A 195 -0.54 -2.07 -2.13
N VAL A 196 0.14 -2.10 -3.29
CA VAL A 196 -0.50 -2.44 -4.58
C VAL A 196 -0.54 -3.96 -4.78
N TRP A 197 -1.67 -4.55 -4.41
CA TRP A 197 -2.01 -5.94 -4.74
C TRP A 197 -3.43 -6.07 -5.29
N GLY A 198 -3.78 -7.22 -5.86
CA GLY A 198 -5.05 -7.41 -6.57
C GLY A 198 -6.31 -7.10 -5.74
N GLY A 199 -6.26 -7.18 -4.41
CA GLY A 199 -7.37 -6.79 -3.53
C GLY A 199 -7.56 -5.27 -3.40
N ASN A 200 -6.51 -4.49 -3.67
CA ASN A 200 -6.49 -3.03 -3.52
C ASN A 200 -6.65 -2.29 -4.86
N VAL A 201 -6.94 -3.02 -5.95
CA VAL A 201 -7.13 -2.45 -7.28
C VAL A 201 -8.55 -2.73 -7.75
N LEU A 202 -9.31 -1.66 -7.96
CA LEU A 202 -10.65 -1.72 -8.53
C LEU A 202 -10.59 -1.38 -10.01
N ALA A 203 -11.23 -2.21 -10.84
CA ALA A 203 -11.31 -2.02 -12.28
C ALA A 203 -12.76 -2.13 -12.75
N CYS A 204 -13.11 -1.32 -13.74
CA CYS A 204 -14.42 -1.30 -14.37
C CYS A 204 -14.25 -1.04 -15.87
N GLU A 205 -15.00 -1.75 -16.70
CA GLU A 205 -15.06 -1.49 -18.15
C GLU A 205 -13.67 -1.50 -18.82
N GLY A 206 -12.81 -2.44 -18.40
CA GLY A 206 -11.47 -2.62 -18.96
C GLY A 206 -10.43 -1.58 -18.54
N ARG A 207 -10.71 -0.74 -17.53
CA ARG A 207 -9.78 0.26 -17.00
C ARG A 207 -9.73 0.24 -15.47
N ILE A 208 -8.63 0.72 -14.89
CA ILE A 208 -8.55 1.07 -13.47
C ILE A 208 -9.62 2.12 -13.11
N ALA A 209 -10.43 1.80 -12.12
CA ALA A 209 -11.45 2.68 -11.53
C ALA A 209 -10.92 3.36 -10.26
N ALA A 210 -10.21 2.63 -9.38
CA ALA A 210 -9.55 3.21 -8.21
C ALA A 210 -8.50 2.26 -7.60
N PHE A 211 -7.58 2.85 -6.84
CA PHE A 211 -6.74 2.18 -5.85
C PHE A 211 -7.31 2.45 -4.44
N ILE A 212 -7.28 1.44 -3.58
CA ILE A 212 -7.82 1.51 -2.21
C ILE A 212 -6.79 0.99 -1.20
N ASP A 213 -7.04 1.27 0.08
CA ASP A 213 -6.25 0.80 1.22
C ASP A 213 -4.75 1.15 1.11
N PRO A 214 -4.41 2.43 0.90
CA PRO A 214 -3.03 2.84 0.67
C PRO A 214 -2.18 2.84 1.95
N ALA A 215 -0.87 2.67 1.77
CA ALA A 215 0.16 2.84 2.81
C ALA A 215 1.30 3.75 2.30
N PRO A 216 1.00 5.00 1.91
CA PRO A 216 1.86 5.80 1.05
C PRO A 216 3.05 6.39 1.80
N TYR A 217 4.14 6.63 1.08
CA TYR A 217 5.32 7.37 1.50
C TYR A 217 6.19 7.69 0.28
N PHE A 218 7.17 8.57 0.43
CA PHE A 218 8.20 8.79 -0.58
C PHE A 218 9.29 7.73 -0.46
N ALA A 219 9.51 6.97 -1.53
CA ALA A 219 10.31 5.76 -1.58
C ALA A 219 11.14 5.69 -2.87
N HIS A 220 12.02 4.70 -2.97
CA HIS A 220 12.40 4.21 -4.29
C HIS A 220 11.20 3.49 -4.92
N ALA A 221 10.75 3.95 -6.10
CA ALA A 221 9.57 3.43 -6.80
C ALA A 221 9.57 1.91 -7.01
N GLU A 222 10.75 1.30 -7.17
CA GLU A 222 10.89 -0.14 -7.37
C GLU A 222 10.40 -0.99 -6.19
N VAL A 223 10.23 -0.43 -4.99
CA VAL A 223 9.60 -1.15 -3.88
C VAL A 223 8.15 -1.52 -4.21
N GLU A 224 7.40 -0.59 -4.79
CA GLU A 224 6.02 -0.85 -5.21
C GLU A 224 5.98 -1.83 -6.38
N LEU A 225 6.91 -1.71 -7.33
CA LEU A 225 7.04 -2.64 -8.45
C LEU A 225 7.35 -4.07 -7.96
N ALA A 226 8.23 -4.22 -6.98
CA ALA A 226 8.51 -5.51 -6.35
C ALA A 226 7.24 -6.08 -5.71
N PHE A 227 6.52 -5.27 -4.93
CA PHE A 227 5.24 -5.67 -4.33
C PHE A 227 4.25 -6.21 -5.38
N ILE A 228 4.11 -5.52 -6.52
CA ILE A 228 3.26 -5.95 -7.64
C ILE A 228 3.67 -7.33 -8.16
N THR A 229 4.98 -7.63 -8.26
CA THR A 229 5.47 -8.95 -8.68
C THR A 229 5.13 -10.05 -7.67
N LEU A 230 5.22 -9.75 -6.36
CA LEU A 230 5.02 -10.74 -5.30
C LEU A 230 3.62 -11.36 -5.33
N PHE A 231 2.60 -10.54 -5.60
CA PHE A 231 1.20 -10.99 -5.68
C PHE A 231 0.71 -11.24 -7.10
N SER A 232 1.60 -11.14 -8.10
CA SER A 232 1.23 -11.26 -9.52
C SER A 232 0.04 -10.35 -9.87
N THR A 233 0.05 -9.13 -9.34
CA THR A 233 -1.07 -8.17 -9.45
C THR A 233 -1.27 -7.72 -10.87
N PHE A 234 -0.16 -7.44 -11.56
CA PHE A 234 -0.12 -7.13 -12.99
C PHE A 234 1.02 -7.90 -13.65
N GLY A 235 0.86 -8.21 -14.93
CA GLY A 235 1.84 -8.91 -15.75
C GLY A 235 2.68 -7.99 -16.64
N ARG A 236 3.19 -8.59 -17.73
CA ARG A 236 4.12 -7.95 -18.65
C ARG A 236 3.60 -6.65 -19.26
N ALA A 237 2.29 -6.55 -19.54
CA ALA A 237 1.75 -5.34 -20.17
C ALA A 237 1.87 -4.12 -19.26
N PHE A 238 1.72 -4.30 -17.94
CA PHE A 238 1.98 -3.25 -16.96
C PHE A 238 3.45 -2.83 -16.95
N PHE A 239 4.39 -3.79 -16.83
CA PHE A 239 5.82 -3.46 -16.73
C PHE A 239 6.37 -2.83 -18.01
N ASP A 240 5.95 -3.32 -19.18
CA ASP A 240 6.31 -2.73 -20.47
C ASP A 240 5.81 -1.28 -20.54
N ARG A 241 4.55 -1.04 -20.15
CA ARG A 241 3.94 0.28 -20.20
C ARG A 241 4.56 1.24 -19.18
N TYR A 242 4.81 0.77 -17.97
CA TYR A 242 5.47 1.56 -16.93
C TYR A 242 6.88 1.97 -17.38
N ALA A 243 7.68 1.03 -17.91
CA ALA A 243 9.02 1.30 -18.42
C ALA A 243 9.01 2.29 -19.60
N GLU A 244 8.05 2.18 -20.52
CA GLU A 244 7.84 3.14 -21.62
C GLU A 244 7.60 4.56 -21.08
N ARG A 245 6.84 4.70 -20.00
CA ARG A 245 6.47 6.01 -19.43
C ARG A 245 7.58 6.69 -18.67
N VAL A 246 8.37 5.94 -17.90
CA VAL A 246 9.41 6.50 -17.04
C VAL A 246 10.79 6.54 -17.69
N GLY A 247 11.01 5.72 -18.72
CA GLY A 247 12.30 5.58 -19.39
C GLY A 247 13.31 4.74 -18.60
N VAL A 248 14.31 4.21 -19.30
CA VAL A 248 15.30 3.27 -18.74
C VAL A 248 16.18 3.88 -17.65
N GLU A 249 16.38 5.20 -17.67
CA GLU A 249 17.15 5.92 -16.65
C GLU A 249 16.45 5.89 -15.27
N MET A 250 15.12 5.85 -15.27
CA MET A 250 14.30 5.82 -14.06
C MET A 250 13.98 4.39 -13.63
N PHE A 251 13.85 3.46 -14.59
CA PHE A 251 13.59 2.06 -14.33
C PHE A 251 14.24 1.18 -15.39
N ASP A 252 15.25 0.40 -14.98
CA ASP A 252 15.81 -0.68 -15.80
C ASP A 252 15.20 -2.02 -15.37
N PRO A 253 14.29 -2.61 -16.17
CA PRO A 253 13.68 -3.91 -15.86
C PRO A 253 14.72 -5.02 -15.67
N ARG A 254 15.85 -4.98 -16.39
CA ARG A 254 16.87 -6.04 -16.30
C ARG A 254 17.57 -6.02 -14.97
N GLU A 255 17.96 -4.84 -14.50
CA GLU A 255 18.61 -4.69 -13.20
C GLU A 255 17.64 -4.91 -12.04
N PHE A 256 16.39 -4.44 -12.20
CA PHE A 256 15.32 -4.73 -11.26
C PHE A 256 15.14 -6.25 -11.06
N GLU A 257 14.95 -6.99 -12.15
CA GLU A 257 14.77 -8.45 -12.11
C GLU A 257 16.00 -9.19 -11.56
N ARG A 258 17.21 -8.70 -11.89
CA ARG A 258 18.46 -9.35 -11.50
C ARG A 258 18.74 -9.26 -9.99
N SER A 259 18.47 -8.12 -9.38
CA SER A 259 19.00 -7.82 -8.03
C SER A 259 18.06 -7.09 -7.08
N ARG A 260 17.09 -6.31 -7.57
CA ARG A 260 16.29 -5.42 -6.70
C ARG A 260 14.91 -5.97 -6.36
N ARG A 261 14.31 -6.75 -7.26
CA ARG A 261 12.98 -7.37 -7.04
C ARG A 261 12.94 -8.21 -5.77
N ASP A 262 13.84 -9.18 -5.63
CA ASP A 262 13.87 -10.07 -4.46
C ASP A 262 14.26 -9.31 -3.18
N LEU A 263 15.16 -8.33 -3.29
CA LEU A 263 15.57 -7.49 -2.16
C LEU A 263 14.40 -6.67 -1.63
N TYR A 264 13.68 -5.96 -2.52
CA TYR A 264 12.55 -5.14 -2.11
C TYR A 264 11.35 -5.97 -1.66
N ASN A 265 11.18 -7.19 -2.19
CA ASN A 265 10.16 -8.13 -1.73
C ASN A 265 10.36 -8.61 -0.29
N LEU A 266 11.55 -8.46 0.31
CA LEU A 266 11.75 -8.79 1.73
C LEU A 266 10.82 -7.98 2.63
N TYR A 267 10.54 -6.72 2.30
CA TYR A 267 9.66 -5.89 3.10
C TYR A 267 8.21 -6.44 3.16
N PRO A 268 7.47 -6.58 2.04
CA PRO A 268 6.12 -7.14 2.09
C PRO A 268 6.10 -8.59 2.58
N LEU A 269 7.14 -9.38 2.33
CA LEU A 269 7.23 -10.74 2.89
C LEU A 269 7.30 -10.74 4.42
N LEU A 270 8.09 -9.83 5.03
CA LEU A 270 8.17 -9.71 6.48
C LEU A 270 6.85 -9.19 7.07
N VAL A 271 6.19 -8.23 6.41
CA VAL A 271 4.81 -7.80 6.76
C VAL A 271 3.87 -9.00 6.79
N HIS A 272 3.93 -9.87 5.78
CA HIS A 272 3.07 -11.06 5.69
C HIS A 272 3.45 -12.15 6.72
N CYS A 273 4.74 -12.31 7.04
CA CYS A 273 5.16 -13.15 8.16
C CYS A 273 4.52 -12.69 9.48
N THR A 274 4.49 -11.38 9.73
CA THR A 274 3.87 -10.82 10.94
C THR A 274 2.35 -11.01 10.95
N LEU A 275 1.66 -10.73 9.83
CA LEU A 275 0.19 -10.75 9.77
C LEU A 275 -0.41 -12.16 9.64
N PHE A 276 0.27 -13.05 8.91
CA PHE A 276 -0.29 -14.33 8.47
C PHE A 276 0.57 -15.55 8.86
N GLY A 277 1.72 -15.33 9.50
CA GLY A 277 2.56 -16.37 10.10
C GLY A 277 3.63 -16.97 9.18
N ALA A 278 4.20 -18.10 9.62
CA ALA A 278 5.44 -18.68 9.08
C ALA A 278 5.35 -19.18 7.63
N GLY A 279 4.17 -19.25 7.01
CA GLY A 279 4.00 -19.67 5.61
C GLY A 279 4.80 -18.81 4.62
N TYR A 280 5.11 -17.56 4.98
CA TYR A 280 5.92 -16.64 4.16
C TYR A 280 7.43 -16.71 4.46
N ALA A 281 7.85 -17.33 5.56
CA ALA A 281 9.26 -17.39 5.96
C ALA A 281 10.12 -18.16 4.94
N GLY A 282 9.55 -19.18 4.29
CA GLY A 282 10.22 -19.90 3.20
C GLY A 282 10.55 -18.99 2.00
N GLN A 283 9.67 -18.03 1.69
CA GLN A 283 9.91 -17.07 0.60
C GLN A 283 10.96 -16.03 0.99
N VAL A 284 11.01 -15.61 2.26
CA VAL A 284 12.10 -14.78 2.79
C VAL A 284 13.44 -15.51 2.63
N ALA A 285 13.51 -16.77 3.08
CA ALA A 285 14.71 -17.59 2.99
C ALA A 285 15.18 -17.81 1.54
N ALA A 286 14.23 -18.03 0.61
CA ALA A 286 14.52 -18.20 -0.81
C ALA A 286 15.03 -16.90 -1.46
N SER A 287 14.45 -15.75 -1.10
CA SER A 287 14.88 -14.44 -1.59
C SER A 287 16.31 -14.13 -1.12
N LEU A 288 16.61 -14.35 0.16
CA LEU A 288 17.96 -14.20 0.71
C LEU A 288 18.98 -15.12 0.00
N ALA A 289 18.62 -16.38 -0.26
CA ALA A 289 19.51 -17.32 -0.95
C ALA A 289 19.87 -16.86 -2.37
N ARG A 290 18.91 -16.30 -3.12
CA ARG A 290 19.16 -15.71 -4.45
C ARG A 290 20.04 -14.47 -4.38
N LEU A 291 19.96 -13.72 -3.28
CA LEU A 291 20.77 -12.54 -3.01
C LEU A 291 22.15 -12.87 -2.39
N GLY A 292 22.42 -14.15 -2.10
CA GLY A 292 23.70 -14.60 -1.52
C GLY A 292 23.81 -14.44 0.00
N PHE A 293 22.68 -14.43 0.71
CA PHE A 293 22.57 -14.36 2.17
C PHE A 293 21.94 -15.62 2.76
#